data_AF-A0A151JMJ8-F1
#
_entry.id   AF-A0A151JMJ8-F1
#
_cell.length_a   1.000
_cell.length_b   1.000
_cell.length_c   1.000
_cell.angle_alpha   90.00
_cell.angle_beta   90.00
_cell.angle_gamma   90.00
#
_symmetry.space_group_name_H-M   'P 1'
#
loop_
_entity.id
_entity.type
_entity.pdbx_description
1 polymer ?
#
loop_
_entity_poly.entity_id
_entity_poly.type
_entity_poly.pdbx_seq_one_letter_code
_entity_poly.pdbx_strand_id
1 'polypeptide(L)'
;RYSARSILRRVFALTSTAYKFLEIGIAAGPMSQVEIVIGDTRGNRIILPHATWTAFIEKRMDIVRLMRSSTLLSLMILDLVIELVKICDLDNVKLSLCDKCVYMKPSTILFMLELEQCVEHVYFDLCQYTNIASDKFD
;
A
#
# COMPACT_ATOMS: atom_id res chain seq x y z
N ARG A 1 19.33 -0.50 -1.84
CA ARG A 1 19.25 -1.07 -0.48
C ARG A 1 18.33 -2.29 -0.56
N TYR A 2 18.87 -3.48 -0.31
CA TYR A 2 18.09 -4.72 -0.29
C TYR A 2 16.93 -4.56 0.70
N SER A 3 15.72 -4.90 0.26
CA SER A 3 14.55 -5.02 1.14
C SER A 3 14.96 -5.90 2.32
N ALA A 4 14.80 -5.40 3.55
CA ALA A 4 14.75 -6.28 4.71
C ALA A 4 13.78 -7.42 4.35
N ARG A 5 14.19 -8.68 4.60
CA ARG A 5 13.30 -9.81 4.37
C ARG A 5 12.15 -9.66 5.36
N SER A 6 10.96 -9.34 4.87
CA SER A 6 9.76 -9.30 5.69
C SER A 6 9.53 -10.70 6.25
N ILE A 7 9.49 -10.82 7.57
CA ILE A 7 9.10 -12.05 8.27
C ILE A 7 7.64 -11.92 8.71
N LEU A 8 6.97 -13.05 8.95
CA LEU A 8 5.56 -13.10 9.37
C LEU A 8 4.67 -12.21 8.49
N ARG A 9 4.64 -12.49 7.18
CA ARG A 9 3.93 -11.66 6.20
C ARG A 9 2.56 -12.21 5.84
N ARG A 10 1.62 -11.31 5.58
CA ARG A 10 0.34 -11.56 4.90
C ARG A 10 0.33 -10.81 3.57
N VAL A 11 -0.15 -11.46 2.51
CA VAL A 11 -0.25 -10.86 1.18
C VAL A 11 -1.70 -10.95 0.70
N PHE A 12 -2.24 -9.82 0.24
CA PHE A 12 -3.53 -9.70 -0.41
C PHE A 12 -3.31 -9.45 -1.90
N ALA A 13 -3.88 -10.30 -2.75
CA ALA A 13 -3.89 -10.07 -4.18
C ALA A 13 -4.85 -8.93 -4.50
N LEU A 14 -4.34 -7.84 -5.07
CA LEU A 14 -5.16 -6.67 -5.47
C LEU A 14 -5.79 -6.84 -6.86
N THR A 15 -5.39 -7.88 -7.58
CA THR A 15 -5.86 -8.23 -8.92
C THR A 15 -6.08 -9.74 -8.99
N SER A 16 -6.97 -10.20 -9.86
CA SER A 16 -7.25 -11.64 -10.03
C SER A 16 -6.02 -12.45 -10.43
N THR A 17 -5.08 -11.83 -11.15
CA THR A 17 -3.81 -12.44 -11.55
C THR A 17 -2.70 -12.29 -10.49
N ALA A 18 -2.99 -11.67 -9.36
CA ALA A 18 -2.04 -11.33 -8.30
C ALA A 18 -0.81 -10.51 -8.79
N TYR A 19 -0.89 -9.87 -9.96
CA TYR A 19 0.19 -9.03 -10.50
C TYR A 19 0.44 -7.77 -9.66
N LYS A 20 -0.60 -7.31 -8.95
CA LYS A 20 -0.56 -6.25 -7.95
C LYS A 20 -0.92 -6.84 -6.59
N PHE A 21 -0.23 -6.41 -5.54
CA PHE A 21 -0.41 -6.95 -4.19
C PHE A 21 -0.28 -5.86 -3.12
N LEU A 22 -0.94 -6.11 -1.98
CA LEU A 22 -0.74 -5.42 -0.72
C LEU A 22 -0.17 -6.44 0.27
N GLU A 23 1.02 -6.17 0.77
CA GLU A 23 1.75 -7.01 1.72
C GLU A 23 1.85 -6.29 3.05
N ILE A 24 1.65 -7.01 4.15
CA ILE A 24 1.88 -6.52 5.51
C ILE A 24 2.83 -7.52 6.15
N GLY A 25 3.95 -7.04 6.69
CA GLY A 25 4.96 -7.92 7.27
C GLY A 25 5.92 -7.16 8.17
N ILE A 26 6.69 -7.92 8.97
CA ILE A 26 7.68 -7.32 9.87
C ILE A 26 9.00 -7.17 9.11
N ALA A 27 9.43 -5.94 8.89
CA ALA A 27 10.78 -5.64 8.47
C ALA A 27 11.73 -5.91 9.64
N ALA A 28 12.46 -7.02 9.55
CA ALA A 28 13.36 -7.49 10.59
C ALA A 28 14.63 -6.63 10.69
N GLY A 29 14.99 -6.25 11.91
CA GLY A 29 16.20 -5.52 12.25
C GLY A 29 16.26 -5.19 13.75
N PRO A 30 17.29 -4.45 14.20
CA PRO A 30 17.42 -4.05 15.61
C PRO A 30 16.19 -3.25 16.11
N MET A 31 15.53 -2.54 15.21
CA MET A 31 14.22 -1.91 15.42
C MET A 31 13.23 -2.50 14.43
N SER A 32 12.78 -3.72 14.72
CA SER A 32 11.81 -4.40 13.86
C SER A 32 10.49 -3.64 13.84
N GLN A 33 9.93 -3.42 12.65
CA GLN A 33 8.70 -2.65 12.46
C GLN A 33 7.77 -3.33 11.45
N VAL A 34 6.47 -3.11 11.59
CA VAL A 34 5.49 -3.59 10.60
C VAL A 34 5.45 -2.61 9.43
N GLU A 35 5.58 -3.14 8.22
CA GLU A 35 5.49 -2.39 6.97
C GLU A 35 4.24 -2.82 6.20
N ILE A 36 3.50 -1.83 5.67
CA ILE A 36 2.47 -2.04 4.65
C ILE A 36 3.12 -1.71 3.31
N VAL A 37 3.06 -2.62 2.34
CA VAL A 37 3.71 -2.48 1.05
C VAL A 37 2.70 -2.70 -0.05
N ILE A 38 2.57 -1.74 -0.96
CA ILE A 38 1.83 -1.93 -2.21
C ILE A 38 2.86 -2.14 -3.32
N GLY A 39 2.71 -3.21 -4.08
CA GLY A 39 3.69 -3.54 -5.09
C GLY A 39 3.16 -4.32 -6.28
N ASP A 40 4.08 -4.61 -7.19
CA ASP A 40 3.83 -5.45 -8.35
C ASP A 40 4.93 -6.46 -8.62
N THR A 41 4.65 -7.43 -9.48
CA THR A 41 5.57 -8.51 -9.83
C THR A 41 6.79 -8.04 -10.64
N ARG A 42 6.82 -6.78 -11.08
CA ARG A 42 7.97 -6.17 -11.77
C ARG A 42 8.96 -5.53 -10.81
N GLY A 43 8.69 -5.59 -9.50
CA GLY A 43 9.56 -5.06 -8.45
C GLY A 43 9.25 -3.61 -8.07
N ASN A 44 8.20 -2.99 -8.63
CA ASN A 44 7.76 -1.68 -8.16
C ASN A 44 7.08 -1.85 -6.81
N ARG A 45 7.53 -1.11 -5.79
CA ARG A 45 6.99 -1.20 -4.43
C ARG A 45 6.98 0.18 -3.78
N ILE A 46 5.87 0.55 -3.16
CA ILE A 46 5.77 1.67 -2.23
C ILE A 46 5.59 1.11 -0.82
N ILE A 47 6.39 1.61 0.13
CA ILE A 47 6.22 1.29 1.55
C ILE A 47 5.31 2.37 2.11
N LEU A 48 4.12 2.00 2.53
CA LEU A 48 3.09 2.89 3.01
C LEU A 48 3.15 2.92 4.55
N PRO A 49 3.47 4.06 5.18
CA PRO A 49 3.34 4.20 6.62
C PRO A 49 1.90 3.92 7.06
N HIS A 50 1.71 3.32 8.23
CA HIS A 50 0.36 3.04 8.76
C HIS A 50 -0.49 4.32 8.86
N ALA A 51 0.09 5.43 9.30
CA ALA A 51 -0.60 6.73 9.31
C ALA A 51 -1.10 7.16 7.91
N THR A 52 -0.34 6.86 6.86
CA THR A 52 -0.75 7.14 5.46
C THR A 52 -1.84 6.19 5.00
N TRP A 53 -1.82 4.92 5.44
CA TRP A 53 -2.93 3.99 5.22
C TRP A 53 -4.22 4.47 5.92
N THR A 54 -4.16 4.88 7.18
CA THR A 54 -5.31 5.43 7.91
C THR A 54 -5.87 6.66 7.21
N ALA A 55 -5.01 7.62 6.83
CA ALA A 55 -5.44 8.80 6.09
C ALA A 55 -6.03 8.45 4.71
N PHE A 56 -5.52 7.41 4.04
CA PHE A 56 -6.09 6.89 2.80
C PHE A 56 -7.52 6.37 3.00
N ILE A 57 -7.77 5.64 4.08
CA ILE A 57 -9.11 5.15 4.45
C ILE A 57 -10.05 6.32 4.83
N GLU A 58 -9.60 7.27 5.63
CA GLU A 58 -10.39 8.46 6.01
C GLU A 58 -10.81 9.28 4.78
N LYS A 59 -9.95 9.33 3.76
CA LYS A 59 -10.19 10.01 2.49
C LYS A 59 -11.00 9.19 1.47
N ARG A 60 -11.64 8.09 1.89
CA ARG A 60 -12.47 7.21 1.06
C ARG A 60 -13.39 7.96 0.10
N MET A 61 -14.12 8.98 0.58
CA MET A 61 -15.07 9.71 -0.26
C MET A 61 -14.38 10.55 -1.34
N ASP A 62 -13.26 11.19 -1.00
CA ASP A 62 -12.45 11.96 -1.95
C ASP A 62 -11.83 11.03 -3.00
N ILE A 63 -11.35 9.86 -2.60
CA ILE A 63 -10.79 8.84 -3.50
C ILE A 63 -11.86 8.30 -4.44
N VAL A 64 -13.03 7.91 -3.90
CA VAL A 64 -14.16 7.42 -4.71
C VAL A 64 -14.62 8.48 -5.70
N ARG A 65 -14.66 9.75 -5.29
CA ARG A 65 -14.96 10.87 -6.17
C ARG A 65 -13.90 11.04 -7.26
N LEU A 66 -12.62 10.96 -6.92
CA LEU A 66 -11.52 11.00 -7.89
C LEU A 66 -11.68 9.88 -8.93
N MET A 67 -11.90 8.64 -8.51
CA MET A 67 -12.05 7.49 -9.43
C MET A 67 -13.27 7.56 -10.36
N ARG A 68 -14.23 8.44 -10.08
CA ARG A 68 -15.47 8.62 -10.86
C ARG A 68 -15.53 9.95 -11.61
N SER A 69 -14.61 10.87 -11.33
CA SER A 69 -14.63 12.23 -11.86
C SER A 69 -13.80 12.33 -13.12
N SER A 70 -14.26 13.13 -14.08
CA SER A 70 -13.48 13.56 -15.25
C SER A 70 -12.73 14.87 -15.03
N THR A 71 -12.95 15.55 -13.90
CA THR A 71 -12.41 16.90 -13.63
C THR A 71 -11.30 16.91 -12.58
N LEU A 72 -11.37 16.02 -11.59
CA LEU A 72 -10.29 15.83 -10.62
C LEU A 72 -9.31 14.80 -11.17
N LEU A 73 -8.03 15.19 -11.30
CA LEU A 73 -6.99 14.31 -11.83
C LEU A 73 -5.98 13.85 -10.77
N SER A 74 -5.95 14.49 -9.59
CA SER A 74 -5.00 14.14 -8.54
C SER A 74 -5.55 14.39 -7.14
N LEU A 75 -5.09 13.60 -6.18
CA LEU A 75 -5.34 13.77 -4.74
C LEU A 75 -4.04 13.49 -3.96
N MET A 76 -3.70 14.39 -3.04
CA MET A 76 -2.58 14.22 -2.12
C MET A 76 -3.09 13.84 -0.73
N ILE A 77 -2.53 12.79 -0.14
CA ILE A 77 -2.87 12.28 1.19
C ILE A 77 -1.56 12.08 1.95
N LEU A 78 -1.24 13.03 2.83
CA LEU A 78 0.12 13.17 3.38
C LEU A 78 1.12 13.20 2.21
N ASP A 79 2.13 12.35 2.20
CA ASP A 79 3.13 12.25 1.13
C ASP A 79 2.69 11.34 -0.04
N LEU A 80 1.55 10.65 0.06
CA LEU A 80 1.03 9.79 -1.01
C LEU A 80 0.28 10.64 -2.03
N VAL A 81 0.70 10.55 -3.29
CA VAL A 81 0.06 11.20 -4.43
C VAL A 81 -0.69 10.15 -5.26
N ILE A 82 -1.97 10.37 -5.47
CA ILE A 82 -2.87 9.54 -6.28
C ILE A 82 -3.24 10.33 -7.54
N GLU A 83 -2.75 9.91 -8.70
CA GLU A 83 -2.98 10.59 -9.98
C GLU A 83 -3.73 9.70 -10.96
N LEU A 84 -4.76 10.23 -11.60
CA LEU A 84 -5.36 9.63 -12.79
C LEU A 84 -4.45 9.90 -13.99
N VAL A 85 -4.06 8.84 -14.67
CA VAL A 85 -3.15 8.90 -15.82
C VAL A 85 -3.65 8.00 -16.94
N LYS A 86 -3.36 8.35 -18.19
CA LYS A 86 -3.63 7.49 -19.34
C LYS A 86 -2.37 6.74 -19.75
N ILE A 87 -2.49 5.42 -19.90
CA ILE A 87 -1.44 4.56 -20.46
C ILE A 87 -2.09 3.78 -21.59
N CYS A 88 -1.61 3.99 -22.81
CA CYS A 88 -2.20 3.38 -24.02
C CYS A 88 -3.72 3.65 -24.12
N ASP A 89 -4.13 4.90 -23.89
CA ASP A 89 -5.54 5.36 -23.87
C ASP A 89 -6.46 4.70 -22.84
N LEU A 90 -5.91 3.90 -21.93
CA LEU A 90 -6.64 3.30 -20.83
C LEU A 90 -6.42 4.10 -19.54
N ASP A 91 -7.50 4.31 -18.80
CA ASP A 91 -7.47 4.98 -17.51
C ASP A 91 -6.75 4.11 -16.47
N ASN A 92 -5.73 4.71 -15.86
CA ASN A 92 -4.92 4.11 -14.82
C ASN A 92 -4.78 5.12 -13.67
N VAL A 93 -4.35 4.59 -12.53
CA VAL A 93 -3.99 5.35 -11.34
C VAL A 93 -2.52 5.14 -11.08
N LYS A 94 -1.79 6.23 -10.90
CA LYS A 94 -0.42 6.23 -10.40
C LYS A 94 -0.46 6.56 -8.91
N LEU A 95 -0.02 5.62 -8.08
CA LEU A 95 0.31 5.88 -6.69
C LEU A 95 1.78 6.23 -6.60
N SER A 96 2.12 7.41 -6.09
CA SER A 96 3.51 7.85 -5.91
C SER A 96 3.75 8.20 -4.45
N LEU A 97 4.87 7.74 -3.91
CA LEU A 97 5.31 8.09 -2.56
C LEU A 97 6.84 8.18 -2.58
N CYS A 98 7.35 9.35 -2.20
CA CYS A 98 8.76 9.73 -2.41
C CYS A 98 9.17 9.61 -3.89
N ASP A 99 10.15 8.77 -4.20
CA ASP A 99 10.71 8.49 -5.52
C ASP A 99 10.16 7.20 -6.17
N LYS A 100 9.21 6.53 -5.52
CA LYS A 100 8.65 5.25 -5.98
C LYS A 100 7.21 5.41 -6.42
N CYS A 101 6.80 4.59 -7.38
CA CYS A 101 5.41 4.56 -7.81
C CYS A 101 4.95 3.18 -8.24
N VAL A 102 3.63 2.96 -8.18
CA VAL A 102 2.95 1.78 -8.70
C VAL A 102 1.73 2.23 -9.50
N TYR A 103 1.54 1.64 -10.67
CA TYR A 103 0.38 1.87 -11.52
C TYR A 103 -0.65 0.76 -11.36
N MET A 104 -1.93 1.11 -11.34
CA MET A 104 -3.03 0.14 -11.27
C MET A 104 -4.32 0.71 -11.84
N LYS A 105 -5.37 -0.13 -11.97
CA LYS A 105 -6.68 0.34 -12.41
C LYS A 105 -7.41 1.09 -11.29
N PRO A 106 -8.31 2.04 -11.61
CA PRO A 106 -9.20 2.66 -10.63
C PRO A 106 -9.96 1.64 -9.76
N SER A 107 -10.45 0.55 -10.37
CA SER A 107 -11.11 -0.53 -9.64
C SER A 107 -10.22 -1.21 -8.58
N THR A 108 -8.90 -1.26 -8.81
CA THR A 108 -7.94 -1.81 -7.85
C THR A 108 -7.81 -0.92 -6.63
N ILE A 109 -7.82 0.41 -6.79
CA ILE A 109 -7.83 1.37 -5.68
C ILE A 109 -9.11 1.23 -4.86
N LEU A 110 -10.26 1.06 -5.53
CA LEU A 110 -11.53 0.84 -4.84
C LEU A 110 -11.52 -0.46 -4.03
N PHE A 111 -10.98 -1.55 -4.60
CA PHE A 111 -10.83 -2.81 -3.88
C PHE A 111 -9.90 -2.68 -2.66
N MET A 112 -8.81 -1.88 -2.74
CA MET A 112 -7.97 -1.62 -1.57
C MET A 112 -8.75 -0.99 -0.41
N LEU A 113 -9.71 -0.10 -0.69
CA LEU A 113 -10.56 0.49 0.35
C LEU A 113 -11.46 -0.55 1.05
N GLU A 114 -11.79 -1.66 0.40
CA GLU A 114 -12.57 -2.76 0.99
C GLU A 114 -11.72 -3.61 1.95
N LEU A 115 -10.39 -3.55 1.82
CA LEU A 115 -9.46 -4.28 2.67
C LEU A 115 -9.17 -3.60 4.01
N GLU A 116 -9.78 -2.45 4.31
CA GLU A 116 -9.58 -1.66 5.54
C GLU A 116 -9.43 -2.54 6.80
N GLN A 117 -10.48 -3.30 7.13
CA GLN A 117 -10.53 -4.09 8.35
C GLN A 117 -9.51 -5.25 8.33
N CYS A 118 -9.27 -5.84 7.16
CA CYS A 118 -8.25 -6.88 7.01
C CYS A 118 -6.83 -6.33 7.22
N VAL A 119 -6.55 -5.12 6.72
CA VAL A 119 -5.24 -4.49 6.85
C VAL A 119 -5.00 -4.07 8.31
N GLU A 120 -5.97 -3.41 8.94
CA GLU A 120 -5.85 -3.00 10.34
C GLU A 120 -5.65 -4.21 11.27
N HIS A 121 -6.46 -5.25 11.11
CA HIS A 121 -6.35 -6.46 11.93
C HIS A 121 -4.97 -7.11 11.81
N VAL A 122 -4.49 -7.34 10.58
CA VAL A 122 -3.17 -7.94 10.36
C VAL A 122 -2.04 -7.04 10.85
N TYR A 123 -2.15 -5.72 10.66
CA TYR A 123 -1.15 -4.77 11.11
C TYR A 123 -0.99 -4.81 12.64
N PHE A 124 -2.10 -4.72 13.39
CA PHE A 124 -2.06 -4.76 14.84
C PHE A 124 -1.63 -6.12 15.39
N ASP A 125 -2.07 -7.22 14.76
CA ASP A 125 -1.61 -8.56 15.12
C ASP A 125 -0.08 -8.68 14.98
N LEU A 126 0.49 -8.18 13.87
CA LEU A 126 1.94 -8.23 13.65
C LEU A 126 2.73 -7.30 14.56
N CYS A 127 2.16 -6.16 14.98
CA CYS A 127 2.78 -5.26 15.95
C CYS A 127 3.05 -5.95 17.30
N GLN A 128 2.30 -7.00 17.66
CA GLN A 128 2.53 -7.75 18.90
C GLN A 128 3.83 -8.58 18.86
N TYR A 129 4.37 -8.84 17.66
CA TYR A 129 5.54 -9.69 17.47
C TYR A 129 6.83 -8.91 17.16
N THR A 130 6.79 -7.58 17.06
CA THR A 130 7.96 -6.77 16.69
C THR A 130 9.07 -6.84 17.73
N ASN A 131 8.74 -6.81 19.03
CA ASN A 131 9.73 -6.93 20.11
C ASN A 131 10.48 -8.28 20.05
N ILE A 132 9.74 -9.38 19.87
CA ILE A 132 10.32 -10.73 19.72
C ILE A 132 11.24 -10.79 18.49
N ALA A 133 10.90 -10.07 17.42
CA ALA A 133 11.74 -9.99 16.24
C ALA A 133 13.03 -9.20 16.50
N SER A 134 12.96 -8.07 17.21
CA SER A 134 14.12 -7.24 17.57
C SER A 134 15.10 -7.99 18.47
N ASP A 135 14.62 -8.70 19.49
CA ASP A 135 15.44 -9.46 20.45
C ASP A 135 16.35 -10.52 19.78
N LYS A 136 16.07 -10.91 18.54
CA LYS A 136 16.88 -11.87 17.77
C LYS A 136 18.07 -11.23 17.03
N PHE A 137 18.14 -9.90 17.00
CA PHE A 137 19.20 -9.13 16.34
C PHE A 137 20.10 -8.37 17.32
N ASP A 138 19.83 -8.48 18.62
CA ASP A 138 20.71 -8.07 19.72
C ASP A 138 21.73 -9.18 20.05
#